data_AF-A0A7U4RQF2-F1
#
_entry.id   AF-A0A7U4RQF2-F1
#
_cell.length_a   1.000
_cell.length_b   1.000
_cell.length_c   1.000
_cell.angle_alpha   90.00
_cell.angle_beta   90.00
_cell.angle_gamma   90.00
#
_symmetry.space_group_name_H-M   'P 1'
#
loop_
_entity.id
_entity.type
_entity.pdbx_description
1 polymer ?
#
loop_
_entity_poly.entity_id
_entity_poly.type
_entity_poly.pdbx_seq_one_letter_code
_entity_poly.pdbx_strand_id
1 'polypeptide(L)'
;MDRFTETSYTGFGQNIGNSLKGFFIGFFLIVGAIILLAWNENRSVEQATALKEMEQKIITLPDTSYQKVNDGKAVLLQGEVKPLHEVVDPEYGVKTDGLVLQRKVQMYQWKEHTQSKSEDKLGGGTETVTTYSYTKEWSEHANNSVSFKHPEGHENPPMTHRGATYSTDAQLGDFYLGKEIINHIGATEGFPGLSQMPDTVADAKNYKAYLYIGENPAKPQIGDTKITYTYAPAGIYTFAGEQAGKTLTYYTTENGKDFLFARYGKVSAKRIFKEELDANALWTWILRGIGLLLMFIGFSMMMGILATLANVIPMLGTLVGGATALVAGALTLVLGSLVIAIAWFSSRPMMSLMILAVGLVIAFVLGKTGKKNTVHRASGAPEPATAHERKTESTPPSRESEKNKEEQENLRQEGSSTPPPRRG
;
A
#
# COMPACT_ATOMS: atom_id res chain seq x y z
N MET A 1 -5.64 -6.39 -26.03
CA MET A 1 -5.59 -5.50 -24.85
C MET A 1 -6.18 -4.21 -25.31
N ASP A 2 -7.42 -4.00 -24.89
CA ASP A 2 -8.34 -3.19 -25.67
C ASP A 2 -8.48 -1.88 -24.90
N ARG A 3 -8.40 -0.76 -25.62
CA ARG A 3 -8.15 0.56 -25.02
C ARG A 3 -9.11 1.58 -25.61
N PHE A 4 -9.82 2.26 -24.72
CA PHE A 4 -10.82 3.25 -25.05
C PHE A 4 -10.46 4.54 -24.33
N THR A 5 -10.67 5.67 -24.99
CA THR A 5 -10.25 6.98 -24.48
C THR A 5 -11.43 7.94 -24.53
N GLU A 6 -11.81 8.46 -23.37
CA GLU A 6 -12.76 9.57 -23.27
C GLU A 6 -12.02 10.87 -22.96
N THR A 7 -12.30 11.91 -23.75
CA THR A 7 -11.87 13.27 -23.45
C THR A 7 -13.04 14.05 -22.86
N SER A 8 -12.80 14.66 -21.71
CA SER A 8 -13.75 15.54 -21.01
C SER A 8 -13.15 16.93 -20.82
N TYR A 9 -13.98 17.97 -20.88
CA TYR A 9 -13.55 19.35 -20.70
C TYR A 9 -14.29 20.01 -19.54
N THR A 10 -13.55 20.65 -18.64
CA THR A 10 -14.09 21.40 -17.50
C THR A 10 -13.77 22.88 -17.68
N GLY A 11 -14.79 23.74 -17.70
CA GLY A 11 -14.61 25.19 -17.87
C GLY A 11 -14.13 25.90 -16.61
N PHE A 12 -13.48 27.06 -16.75
CA PHE A 12 -12.88 27.83 -15.64
C PHE A 12 -13.80 28.07 -14.43
N GLY A 13 -15.06 28.47 -14.65
CA GLY A 13 -16.03 28.65 -13.55
C GLY A 13 -16.39 27.35 -12.82
N GLN A 14 -16.40 26.22 -13.53
CA GLN A 14 -16.59 24.89 -12.95
C GLN A 14 -15.33 24.40 -12.22
N ASN A 15 -14.14 24.74 -12.71
CA ASN A 15 -12.87 24.53 -11.99
C ASN A 15 -12.85 25.29 -10.66
N ILE A 16 -13.26 26.56 -10.62
CA ILE A 16 -13.39 27.33 -9.36
C ILE A 16 -14.42 26.68 -8.42
N GLY A 17 -15.59 26.28 -8.94
CA GLY A 17 -16.61 25.58 -8.14
C GLY A 17 -16.14 24.22 -7.59
N ASN A 18 -15.30 23.51 -8.34
CA ASN A 18 -14.67 22.26 -7.91
C ASN A 18 -13.56 22.52 -6.88
N SER A 19 -12.74 23.56 -7.02
CA SER A 19 -11.77 23.99 -6.00
C SER A 19 -12.43 24.39 -4.69
N LEU A 20 -13.60 25.05 -4.72
CA LEU A 20 -14.37 25.36 -3.52
C LEU A 20 -14.87 24.10 -2.80
N LYS A 21 -15.35 23.08 -3.53
CA LYS A 21 -15.65 21.76 -2.94
C LYS A 21 -14.38 21.10 -2.39
N GLY A 22 -13.29 21.17 -3.15
CA GLY A 22 -11.96 20.68 -2.78
C GLY A 22 -11.45 21.28 -1.47
N PHE A 23 -11.69 22.56 -1.21
CA PHE A 23 -11.36 23.22 0.05
C PHE A 23 -12.08 22.57 1.24
N PHE A 24 -13.40 22.35 1.16
CA PHE A 24 -14.15 21.70 2.24
C PHE A 24 -13.73 20.24 2.43
N ILE A 25 -13.54 19.48 1.35
CA ILE A 25 -13.03 18.11 1.42
C ILE A 25 -11.63 18.09 2.05
N GLY A 26 -10.75 19.02 1.67
CA GLY A 26 -9.40 19.16 2.22
C GLY A 26 -9.39 19.48 3.72
N PHE A 27 -10.29 20.36 4.17
CA PHE A 27 -10.50 20.62 5.60
C PHE A 27 -10.92 19.36 6.36
N PHE A 28 -11.92 18.61 5.85
CA PHE A 28 -12.34 17.36 6.48
C PHE A 28 -11.26 16.26 6.44
N LEU A 29 -10.42 16.21 5.40
CA LEU A 29 -9.25 15.33 5.34
C LEU A 29 -8.21 15.69 6.41
N ILE A 30 -7.96 16.97 6.68
CA ILE A 30 -7.06 17.40 7.77
C ILE A 30 -7.65 16.98 9.13
N VAL A 31 -8.94 17.21 9.38
CA VAL A 31 -9.60 16.78 10.62
C VAL A 31 -9.54 15.25 10.80
N GLY A 32 -9.84 14.49 9.74
CA GLY A 32 -9.72 13.04 9.74
C GLY A 32 -8.28 12.55 9.98
N ALA A 33 -7.28 13.22 9.38
CA ALA A 33 -5.86 12.93 9.61
C ALA A 33 -5.44 13.21 11.06
N ILE A 34 -5.90 14.30 11.68
CA ILE A 34 -5.65 14.60 13.09
C ILE A 34 -6.20 13.48 13.99
N ILE A 35 -7.44 13.05 13.75
CA ILE A 35 -8.09 11.97 14.50
C ILE A 35 -7.34 10.65 14.30
N LEU A 36 -6.99 10.29 13.06
CA LEU A 36 -6.25 9.06 12.73
C LEU A 36 -4.88 9.03 13.40
N LEU A 37 -4.14 10.14 13.39
CA LEU A 37 -2.83 10.25 14.04
C LEU A 37 -2.99 10.07 15.56
N ALA A 38 -3.86 10.84 16.21
CA ALA A 38 -4.06 10.78 17.66
C ALA A 38 -4.52 9.40 18.14
N TRP A 39 -5.47 8.78 17.42
CA TRP A 39 -5.92 7.41 17.69
C TRP A 39 -4.79 6.38 17.52
N ASN A 40 -3.98 6.49 16.47
CA ASN A 40 -2.86 5.58 16.22
C ASN A 40 -1.80 5.65 17.32
N GLU A 41 -1.47 6.82 17.87
CA GLU A 41 -0.52 6.92 18.97
C GLU A 41 -1.05 6.23 20.25
N ASN A 42 -2.33 6.45 20.61
CA ASN A 42 -2.96 5.78 21.75
C ASN A 42 -2.99 4.25 21.54
N ARG A 43 -3.50 3.79 20.39
CA ARG A 43 -3.50 2.38 19.98
C ARG A 43 -2.10 1.76 20.06
N SER A 44 -1.08 2.48 19.58
CA SER A 44 0.31 2.02 19.59
C SER A 44 0.85 1.83 21.01
N VAL A 45 0.52 2.74 21.93
CA VAL A 45 0.94 2.69 23.34
C VAL A 45 0.18 1.60 24.08
N GLU A 46 -1.15 1.55 23.95
CA GLU A 46 -2.00 0.51 24.54
C GLU A 46 -1.51 -0.89 24.16
N GLN A 47 -1.30 -1.15 22.87
CA GLN A 47 -0.82 -2.43 22.35
C GLN A 47 0.57 -2.77 22.90
N ALA A 48 1.49 -1.79 22.96
CA ALA A 48 2.85 -2.01 23.45
C ALA A 48 2.93 -2.22 24.98
N THR A 49 2.02 -1.63 25.74
CA THR A 49 1.88 -1.88 27.19
C THR A 49 1.30 -3.26 27.42
N ALA A 50 0.21 -3.60 26.72
CA ALA A 50 -0.47 -4.89 26.81
C ALA A 50 0.48 -6.07 26.49
N LEU A 51 1.20 -5.99 25.36
CA LEU A 51 2.18 -7.02 24.96
C LEU A 51 3.27 -7.22 26.03
N LYS A 52 3.74 -6.15 26.67
CA LYS A 52 4.75 -6.22 27.73
C LYS A 52 4.22 -6.76 29.04
N GLU A 53 2.96 -6.49 29.36
CA GLU A 53 2.30 -7.05 30.53
C GLU A 53 2.24 -8.58 30.41
N MET A 54 1.82 -9.11 29.26
CA MET A 54 1.85 -10.55 28.99
C MET A 54 3.29 -11.09 28.93
N GLU A 55 4.24 -10.39 28.30
CA GLU A 55 5.66 -10.78 28.26
C GLU A 55 6.28 -10.93 29.67
N GLN A 56 5.83 -10.11 30.63
CA GLN A 56 6.29 -10.18 32.04
C GLN A 56 5.57 -11.26 32.85
N LYS A 57 4.32 -11.59 32.52
CA LYS A 57 3.49 -12.55 33.26
C LYS A 57 3.56 -13.99 32.72
N ILE A 58 4.04 -14.20 31.48
CA ILE A 58 3.99 -15.50 30.80
C ILE A 58 4.93 -16.56 31.41
N ILE A 59 4.37 -17.72 31.75
CA ILE A 59 5.11 -18.87 32.28
C ILE A 59 5.40 -19.85 31.13
N THR A 60 6.67 -20.11 30.84
CA THR A 60 7.02 -21.18 29.89
C THR A 60 6.92 -22.54 30.58
N LEU A 61 6.07 -23.41 30.06
CA LEU A 61 5.89 -24.76 30.58
C LEU A 61 6.99 -25.69 30.02
N PRO A 62 7.57 -26.58 30.85
CA PRO A 62 8.68 -27.45 30.43
C PRO A 62 8.23 -28.58 29.50
N ASP A 63 6.95 -28.94 29.56
CA ASP A 63 6.29 -29.97 28.79
C ASP A 63 4.82 -29.57 28.53
N THR A 64 4.00 -30.50 28.06
CA THR A 64 2.60 -30.26 27.67
C THR A 64 1.59 -30.94 28.61
N SER A 65 2.00 -31.23 29.85
CA SER A 65 1.14 -31.77 30.91
C SER A 65 0.36 -30.65 31.60
N TYR A 66 -0.88 -30.94 31.99
CA TYR A 66 -1.72 -29.97 32.68
C TYR A 66 -1.29 -29.77 34.14
N GLN A 67 -1.14 -28.51 34.54
CA GLN A 67 -0.79 -28.14 35.91
C GLN A 67 -1.77 -27.09 36.44
N LYS A 68 -2.64 -27.49 37.39
CA LYS A 68 -3.66 -26.62 38.01
C LYS A 68 -3.11 -25.32 38.61
N VAL A 69 -1.82 -25.29 38.99
CA VAL A 69 -1.16 -24.09 39.51
C VAL A 69 -1.03 -22.96 38.47
N ASN A 70 -1.29 -23.24 37.19
CA ASN A 70 -1.19 -22.28 36.08
C ASN A 70 -2.55 -21.82 35.54
N ASP A 71 -3.67 -22.32 36.06
CA ASP A 71 -5.01 -21.84 35.64
C ASP A 71 -5.15 -20.34 35.90
N GLY A 72 -5.74 -19.60 34.94
CA GLY A 72 -5.87 -18.15 35.00
C GLY A 72 -4.55 -17.39 34.81
N LYS A 73 -3.54 -18.00 34.17
CA LYS A 73 -2.25 -17.36 33.86
C LYS A 73 -1.89 -17.49 32.40
N ALA A 74 -1.18 -16.49 31.89
CA ALA A 74 -0.48 -16.57 30.61
C ALA A 74 0.58 -17.69 30.66
N VAL A 75 0.51 -18.64 29.72
CA VAL A 75 1.46 -19.75 29.56
C VAL A 75 2.02 -19.79 28.14
N LEU A 76 3.25 -20.28 27.99
CA LEU A 76 3.84 -20.68 26.71
C LEU A 76 3.90 -22.22 26.68
N LEU A 77 3.12 -22.83 25.79
CA LEU A 77 3.09 -24.27 25.53
C LEU A 77 3.86 -24.58 24.24
N GLN A 78 4.66 -25.65 24.25
CA GLN A 78 5.44 -26.09 23.10
C GLN A 78 5.44 -27.62 22.96
N GLY A 79 4.99 -28.12 21.82
CA GLY A 79 4.93 -29.57 21.60
C GLY A 79 4.29 -29.97 20.28
N GLU A 80 4.14 -31.27 20.11
CA GLU A 80 3.52 -31.91 18.94
C GLU A 80 1.98 -31.76 19.02
N VAL A 81 1.40 -31.06 18.05
CA VAL A 81 -0.04 -30.90 17.89
C VAL A 81 -0.56 -31.99 16.95
N LYS A 82 -1.57 -32.74 17.42
CA LYS A 82 -2.17 -33.86 16.68
C LYS A 82 -3.63 -33.53 16.36
N PRO A 83 -4.05 -33.53 15.08
CA PRO A 83 -5.46 -33.38 14.75
C PRO A 83 -6.27 -34.53 15.35
N LEU A 84 -7.47 -34.23 15.84
CA LEU A 84 -8.40 -35.27 16.30
C LEU A 84 -9.12 -35.95 15.13
N HIS A 85 -9.30 -35.24 14.02
CA HIS A 85 -9.97 -35.70 12.80
C HIS A 85 -9.23 -35.23 11.55
N GLU A 86 -9.35 -35.99 10.45
CA GLU A 86 -8.92 -35.57 9.11
C GLU A 86 -9.65 -34.28 8.69
N VAL A 87 -8.94 -33.30 8.13
CA VAL A 87 -9.54 -32.07 7.59
C VAL A 87 -9.95 -32.34 6.14
N VAL A 88 -11.22 -32.07 5.82
CA VAL A 88 -11.82 -32.40 4.52
C VAL A 88 -12.47 -31.17 3.89
N ASP A 89 -12.16 -30.92 2.62
CA ASP A 89 -12.98 -30.13 1.71
C ASP A 89 -14.02 -31.05 1.04
N PRO A 90 -15.32 -30.89 1.34
CA PRO A 90 -16.36 -31.78 0.82
C PRO A 90 -16.75 -31.51 -0.65
N GLU A 91 -16.37 -30.37 -1.24
CA GLU A 91 -16.72 -30.01 -2.63
C GLU A 91 -15.84 -30.75 -3.64
N TYR A 92 -14.56 -30.93 -3.28
CA TYR A 92 -13.56 -31.63 -4.11
C TYR A 92 -13.02 -32.91 -3.46
N GLY A 93 -13.50 -33.28 -2.27
CA GLY A 93 -13.01 -34.46 -1.55
C GLY A 93 -11.53 -34.39 -1.15
N VAL A 94 -10.95 -33.18 -1.09
CA VAL A 94 -9.54 -32.98 -0.72
C VAL A 94 -9.39 -33.17 0.79
N LYS A 95 -8.39 -33.94 1.19
CA LYS A 95 -8.22 -34.47 2.56
C LYS A 95 -6.81 -34.24 3.07
N THR A 96 -6.65 -33.99 4.37
CA THR A 96 -5.33 -33.89 4.99
C THR A 96 -5.36 -34.22 6.49
N ASP A 97 -4.33 -34.93 6.97
CA ASP A 97 -3.98 -35.06 8.39
C ASP A 97 -3.28 -33.79 8.94
N GLY A 98 -3.64 -32.63 8.41
CA GLY A 98 -3.21 -31.32 8.87
C GLY A 98 -4.17 -30.72 9.90
N LEU A 99 -3.86 -29.51 10.35
CA LEU A 99 -4.69 -28.76 11.31
C LEU A 99 -5.67 -27.84 10.59
N VAL A 100 -5.25 -27.28 9.45
CA VAL A 100 -6.03 -26.35 8.61
C VAL A 100 -5.79 -26.66 7.14
N LEU A 101 -6.85 -26.64 6.33
CA LEU A 101 -6.82 -26.73 4.87
C LEU A 101 -7.55 -25.52 4.27
N GLN A 102 -6.87 -24.74 3.44
CA GLN A 102 -7.43 -23.56 2.77
C GLN A 102 -7.47 -23.78 1.26
N ARG A 103 -8.68 -23.85 0.70
CA ARG A 103 -8.94 -23.78 -0.74
C ARG A 103 -8.86 -22.33 -1.20
N LYS A 104 -8.05 -22.07 -2.22
CA LYS A 104 -7.96 -20.79 -2.93
C LYS A 104 -8.48 -20.97 -4.34
N VAL A 105 -9.41 -20.12 -4.75
CA VAL A 105 -10.08 -20.20 -6.06
C VAL A 105 -9.84 -18.91 -6.81
N GLN A 106 -9.29 -19.02 -8.02
CA GLN A 106 -9.08 -17.92 -8.94
C GLN A 106 -9.88 -18.17 -10.22
N MET A 107 -10.64 -17.18 -10.68
CA MET A 107 -11.30 -17.21 -11.99
C MET A 107 -10.52 -16.32 -12.96
N TYR A 108 -10.28 -16.82 -14.19
CA TYR A 108 -9.69 -16.04 -15.28
C TYR A 108 -10.78 -15.18 -15.91
N GLN A 109 -10.60 -13.87 -15.85
CA GLN A 109 -11.67 -12.92 -16.11
C GLN A 109 -11.13 -11.57 -16.56
N TRP A 110 -11.98 -10.77 -17.19
CA TRP A 110 -11.66 -9.40 -17.56
C TRP A 110 -11.55 -8.50 -16.34
N LYS A 111 -10.72 -7.46 -16.49
CA LYS A 111 -10.58 -6.35 -15.55
C LYS A 111 -10.33 -5.07 -16.31
N GLU A 112 -11.06 -4.02 -15.92
CA GLU A 112 -10.80 -2.64 -16.31
C GLU A 112 -9.67 -2.06 -15.47
N HIS A 113 -8.70 -1.41 -16.13
CA HIS A 113 -7.73 -0.52 -15.50
C HIS A 113 -7.92 0.88 -16.08
N THR A 114 -8.11 1.86 -15.20
CA THR A 114 -8.49 3.23 -15.56
C THR A 114 -7.39 4.22 -15.19
N GLN A 115 -6.94 5.00 -16.17
CA GLN A 115 -5.87 5.98 -16.04
C GLN A 115 -6.30 7.32 -16.64
N SER A 116 -6.31 8.38 -15.83
CA SER A 116 -6.61 9.74 -16.30
C SER A 116 -5.35 10.62 -16.37
N LYS A 117 -5.29 11.48 -17.38
CA LYS A 117 -4.32 12.57 -17.49
C LYS A 117 -5.06 13.88 -17.78
N SER A 118 -4.74 14.93 -17.03
CA SER A 118 -5.32 16.26 -17.20
C SER A 118 -4.27 17.25 -17.74
N GLU A 119 -4.72 18.23 -18.52
CA GLU A 119 -3.91 19.35 -19.02
C GLU A 119 -4.72 20.65 -18.99
N ASP A 120 -4.16 21.68 -18.37
CA ASP A 120 -4.77 23.02 -18.31
C ASP A 120 -4.59 23.77 -19.64
N LYS A 121 -5.66 24.43 -20.08
CA LYS A 121 -5.73 25.14 -21.35
C LYS A 121 -5.80 26.66 -21.12
N LEU A 122 -5.42 27.42 -22.15
CA LEU A 122 -5.49 28.88 -22.12
C LEU A 122 -6.92 29.34 -21.76
N GLY A 123 -7.05 30.27 -20.81
CA GLY A 123 -8.35 30.68 -20.26
C GLY A 123 -8.83 29.86 -19.05
N GLY A 124 -8.01 28.94 -18.51
CA GLY A 124 -8.24 28.31 -17.20
C GLY A 124 -9.25 27.16 -17.16
N GLY A 125 -9.67 26.65 -18.33
CA GLY A 125 -10.34 25.35 -18.44
C GLY A 125 -9.34 24.19 -18.48
N THR A 126 -9.78 22.99 -18.13
CA THR A 126 -8.93 21.79 -18.05
C THR A 126 -9.50 20.68 -18.92
N GLU A 127 -8.68 20.09 -19.78
CA GLU A 127 -9.01 18.89 -20.54
C GLU A 127 -8.52 17.66 -19.76
N THR A 128 -9.39 16.68 -19.54
CA THR A 128 -9.03 15.41 -18.90
C THR A 128 -9.32 14.25 -19.83
N VAL A 129 -8.25 13.54 -20.18
CA VAL A 129 -8.24 12.36 -21.04
C VAL A 129 -8.17 11.13 -20.14
N THR A 130 -9.25 10.37 -20.07
CA THR A 130 -9.32 9.11 -19.32
C THR A 130 -9.20 7.94 -20.28
N THR A 131 -8.16 7.12 -20.10
CA THR A 131 -7.97 5.86 -20.82
C THR A 131 -8.46 4.70 -19.96
N TYR A 132 -9.45 3.98 -20.46
CA TYR A 132 -9.89 2.69 -19.94
C TYR A 132 -9.15 1.60 -20.71
N SER A 133 -8.65 0.58 -20.02
CA SER A 133 -7.90 -0.51 -20.66
C SER A 133 -8.20 -1.87 -20.05
N TYR A 134 -8.40 -2.86 -20.91
CA TYR A 134 -8.93 -4.16 -20.50
C TYR A 134 -7.90 -5.27 -20.63
N THR A 135 -7.73 -6.02 -19.54
CA THR A 135 -6.82 -7.16 -19.44
C THR A 135 -7.54 -8.39 -18.91
N LYS A 136 -7.13 -9.57 -19.36
CA LYS A 136 -7.60 -10.87 -18.84
C LYS A 136 -6.62 -11.37 -17.78
N GLU A 137 -7.05 -11.46 -16.52
CA GLU A 137 -6.21 -11.87 -15.40
C GLU A 137 -6.89 -12.90 -14.48
N TRP A 138 -6.09 -13.60 -13.67
CA TRP A 138 -6.58 -14.47 -12.60
C TRP A 138 -6.87 -13.64 -11.36
N SER A 139 -8.10 -13.70 -10.84
CA SER A 139 -8.50 -12.99 -9.62
C SER A 139 -9.27 -13.90 -8.67
N GLU A 140 -9.02 -13.75 -7.36
CA GLU A 140 -9.70 -14.46 -6.26
C GLU A 140 -11.08 -13.86 -5.93
N HIS A 141 -11.47 -12.79 -6.63
CA HIS A 141 -12.73 -12.08 -6.45
C HIS A 141 -13.42 -11.90 -7.81
N ALA A 142 -14.75 -11.84 -7.82
CA ALA A 142 -15.53 -11.60 -9.02
C ALA A 142 -15.45 -10.12 -9.44
N ASN A 143 -14.87 -9.85 -10.61
CA ASN A 143 -14.80 -8.52 -11.20
C ASN A 143 -16.14 -8.21 -11.88
N ASN A 144 -16.89 -7.25 -11.34
CA ASN A 144 -18.22 -6.89 -11.85
C ASN A 144 -18.13 -6.18 -13.22
N SER A 145 -18.20 -6.95 -14.31
CA SER A 145 -18.15 -6.42 -15.68
C SER A 145 -19.34 -5.52 -16.03
N VAL A 146 -20.47 -5.64 -15.33
CA VAL A 146 -21.64 -4.75 -15.51
C VAL A 146 -21.32 -3.31 -15.09
N SER A 147 -20.30 -3.10 -14.26
CA SER A 147 -19.78 -1.78 -13.89
C SER A 147 -18.57 -1.32 -14.71
N PHE A 148 -18.14 -2.05 -15.74
CA PHE A 148 -17.13 -1.58 -16.67
C PHE A 148 -17.68 -0.47 -17.57
N LYS A 149 -16.80 0.44 -17.99
CA LYS A 149 -17.12 1.58 -18.83
C LYS A 149 -17.53 1.18 -20.25
N HIS A 150 -16.91 0.12 -20.78
CA HIS A 150 -17.17 -0.48 -22.08
C HIS A 150 -17.35 -1.99 -21.88
N PRO A 151 -18.54 -2.43 -21.38
CA PRO A 151 -18.75 -3.81 -20.97
C PRO A 151 -18.88 -4.79 -22.15
N GLU A 152 -19.23 -4.29 -23.33
CA GLU A 152 -19.38 -5.07 -24.57
C GLU A 152 -18.06 -5.75 -24.95
N GLY A 153 -18.08 -7.09 -25.10
CA GLY A 153 -16.90 -7.92 -25.34
C GLY A 153 -16.01 -8.16 -24.11
N HIS A 154 -16.37 -7.55 -22.97
CA HIS A 154 -15.64 -7.56 -21.70
C HIS A 154 -16.44 -8.22 -20.56
N GLU A 155 -17.45 -9.03 -20.92
CA GLU A 155 -18.36 -9.68 -19.98
C GLU A 155 -17.66 -10.76 -19.16
N ASN A 156 -17.96 -10.81 -17.85
CA ASN A 156 -17.50 -11.86 -16.94
C ASN A 156 -18.69 -12.74 -16.49
N PRO A 157 -18.57 -14.08 -16.53
CA PRO A 157 -19.56 -14.98 -15.97
C PRO A 157 -19.59 -14.90 -14.44
N PRO A 158 -20.68 -15.37 -13.80
CA PRO A 158 -20.75 -15.42 -12.34
C PRO A 158 -19.74 -16.41 -11.76
N MET A 159 -18.93 -15.96 -10.79
CA MET A 159 -17.99 -16.81 -10.07
C MET A 159 -18.73 -17.74 -9.10
N THR A 160 -18.95 -18.99 -9.55
CA THR A 160 -19.66 -20.06 -8.84
C THR A 160 -18.84 -20.63 -7.68
N HIS A 161 -17.60 -21.05 -7.97
CA HIS A 161 -16.68 -21.64 -7.00
C HIS A 161 -15.99 -20.56 -6.16
N ARG A 162 -15.73 -20.84 -4.87
CA ARG A 162 -15.19 -19.86 -3.92
C ARG A 162 -14.10 -20.46 -3.04
N GLY A 163 -13.17 -19.61 -2.59
CA GLY A 163 -12.21 -19.99 -1.55
C GLY A 163 -12.91 -20.34 -0.23
N ALA A 164 -12.32 -21.26 0.52
CA ALA A 164 -12.87 -21.76 1.78
C ALA A 164 -11.73 -22.19 2.72
N THR A 165 -11.94 -22.14 4.03
CA THR A 165 -11.00 -22.64 5.03
C THR A 165 -11.70 -23.68 5.90
N TYR A 166 -11.07 -24.84 6.04
CA TYR A 166 -11.51 -25.97 6.83
C TYR A 166 -10.47 -26.24 7.93
N SER A 167 -10.90 -26.63 9.11
CA SER A 167 -10.01 -26.97 10.23
C SER A 167 -10.59 -28.04 11.13
N THR A 168 -9.72 -28.67 11.92
CA THR A 168 -10.07 -29.66 12.94
C THR A 168 -9.67 -29.15 14.32
N ASP A 169 -10.37 -29.63 15.34
CA ASP A 169 -9.89 -29.64 16.71
C ASP A 169 -8.66 -30.56 16.84
N ALA A 170 -7.80 -30.29 17.80
CA ALA A 170 -6.51 -30.96 17.96
C ALA A 170 -6.12 -31.14 19.44
N GLN A 171 -5.10 -31.96 19.68
CA GLN A 171 -4.55 -32.25 21.00
C GLN A 171 -3.07 -31.86 21.07
N LEU A 172 -2.66 -31.23 22.18
CA LEU A 172 -1.28 -30.86 22.50
C LEU A 172 -0.94 -31.36 23.92
N GLY A 173 -0.47 -32.59 24.03
CA GLY A 173 -0.27 -33.26 25.32
C GLY A 173 -1.59 -33.43 26.07
N ASP A 174 -1.71 -32.86 27.26
CA ASP A 174 -2.95 -32.82 28.03
C ASP A 174 -3.99 -31.81 27.49
N PHE A 175 -3.58 -30.86 26.65
CA PHE A 175 -4.41 -29.73 26.25
C PHE A 175 -5.23 -30.02 24.99
N TYR A 176 -6.54 -29.86 25.08
CA TYR A 176 -7.44 -29.75 23.94
C TYR A 176 -7.27 -28.36 23.29
N LEU A 177 -7.25 -28.32 21.97
CA LEU A 177 -7.20 -27.10 21.15
C LEU A 177 -8.41 -27.12 20.20
N GLY A 178 -9.41 -26.29 20.48
CA GLY A 178 -10.57 -26.17 19.61
C GLY A 178 -10.28 -25.41 18.32
N LYS A 179 -11.23 -25.44 17.38
CA LYS A 179 -11.07 -24.78 16.07
C LYS A 179 -10.82 -23.28 16.17
N GLU A 180 -11.36 -22.61 17.18
CA GLU A 180 -11.08 -21.20 17.47
C GLU A 180 -9.60 -20.95 17.77
N ILE A 181 -8.92 -21.83 18.51
CA ILE A 181 -7.46 -21.75 18.71
C ILE A 181 -6.73 -22.11 17.41
N ILE A 182 -7.10 -23.23 16.76
CA ILE A 182 -6.42 -23.74 15.57
C ILE A 182 -6.53 -22.78 14.36
N ASN A 183 -7.61 -22.00 14.25
CA ASN A 183 -7.78 -20.97 13.21
C ASN A 183 -6.80 -19.78 13.34
N HIS A 184 -6.03 -19.65 14.44
CA HIS A 184 -4.90 -18.72 14.52
C HIS A 184 -3.65 -19.24 13.79
N ILE A 185 -3.65 -20.51 13.35
CA ILE A 185 -2.58 -21.08 12.53
C ILE A 185 -2.84 -20.74 11.06
N GLY A 186 -1.98 -19.92 10.47
CA GLY A 186 -2.02 -19.61 9.05
C GLY A 186 -1.69 -20.85 8.20
N ALA A 187 -2.59 -21.20 7.27
CA ALA A 187 -2.36 -22.21 6.24
C ALA A 187 -1.41 -21.67 5.14
N THR A 188 -0.12 -21.62 5.43
CA THR A 188 0.91 -20.98 4.60
C THR A 188 1.68 -21.92 3.67
N GLU A 189 1.70 -23.23 3.94
CA GLU A 189 2.41 -24.19 3.10
C GLU A 189 1.56 -24.61 1.88
N GLY A 190 2.19 -24.85 0.74
CA GLY A 190 1.50 -25.41 -0.44
C GLY A 190 1.13 -26.88 -0.21
N PHE A 191 -0.13 -27.25 -0.43
CA PHE A 191 -0.61 -28.60 -0.15
C PHE A 191 -0.25 -29.60 -1.27
N PRO A 192 0.53 -30.67 -0.99
CA PRO A 192 1.04 -31.57 -2.02
C PRO A 192 0.06 -32.69 -2.41
N GLY A 193 -1.00 -32.96 -1.63
CA GLY A 193 -1.85 -34.15 -1.78
C GLY A 193 -2.64 -34.23 -3.08
N LEU A 194 -2.83 -33.10 -3.80
CA LEU A 194 -3.41 -33.10 -5.14
C LEU A 194 -2.65 -34.03 -6.11
N SER A 195 -1.35 -34.24 -5.89
CA SER A 195 -0.51 -35.15 -6.69
C SER A 195 -0.94 -36.63 -6.61
N GLN A 196 -1.62 -37.03 -5.53
CA GLN A 196 -2.08 -38.40 -5.31
C GLN A 196 -3.55 -38.60 -5.71
N MET A 197 -4.29 -37.52 -5.99
CA MET A 197 -5.70 -37.59 -6.38
C MET A 197 -5.89 -38.02 -7.85
N PRO A 198 -7.06 -38.58 -8.22
CA PRO A 198 -7.40 -38.93 -9.60
C PRO A 198 -7.27 -37.75 -10.58
N ASP A 199 -7.22 -38.02 -11.88
CA ASP A 199 -7.03 -37.01 -12.92
C ASP A 199 -8.26 -36.11 -13.15
N THR A 200 -9.42 -36.47 -12.58
CA THR A 200 -10.63 -35.65 -12.52
C THR A 200 -11.23 -35.76 -11.11
N VAL A 201 -11.64 -34.62 -10.55
CA VAL A 201 -12.08 -34.44 -9.17
C VAL A 201 -13.29 -33.50 -9.20
N ALA A 202 -14.48 -34.01 -8.84
CA ALA A 202 -15.75 -33.35 -9.12
C ALA A 202 -15.87 -32.97 -10.62
N ASP A 203 -16.00 -31.67 -10.93
CA ASP A 203 -16.03 -31.09 -12.28
C ASP A 203 -14.65 -30.65 -12.80
N ALA A 204 -13.60 -30.73 -11.97
CA ALA A 204 -12.28 -30.18 -12.25
C ALA A 204 -11.27 -31.26 -12.71
N LYS A 205 -10.43 -30.92 -13.69
CA LYS A 205 -9.25 -31.69 -14.09
C LYS A 205 -8.12 -31.47 -13.09
N ASN A 206 -7.43 -32.53 -12.67
CA ASN A 206 -6.34 -32.44 -11.69
C ASN A 206 -4.96 -32.38 -12.37
N TYR A 207 -4.31 -31.22 -12.28
CA TYR A 207 -2.94 -30.99 -12.77
C TYR A 207 -1.86 -31.20 -11.70
N LYS A 208 -2.17 -31.99 -10.65
CA LYS A 208 -1.29 -32.48 -9.57
C LYS A 208 -0.72 -31.41 -8.61
N ALA A 209 -0.70 -30.15 -9.03
CA ALA A 209 -0.40 -28.97 -8.20
C ALA A 209 -1.59 -28.00 -8.10
N TYR A 210 -2.62 -28.16 -8.94
CA TYR A 210 -3.87 -27.40 -8.92
C TYR A 210 -4.99 -28.20 -9.60
N LEU A 211 -6.25 -27.91 -9.26
CA LEU A 211 -7.41 -28.35 -10.04
C LEU A 211 -7.81 -27.25 -11.04
N TYR A 212 -8.38 -27.63 -12.18
CA TYR A 212 -8.75 -26.72 -13.26
C TYR A 212 -10.11 -27.06 -13.86
N ILE A 213 -11.02 -26.08 -13.86
CA ILE A 213 -12.34 -26.15 -14.49
C ILE A 213 -12.24 -25.30 -15.76
N GLY A 214 -12.38 -25.94 -16.93
CA GLY A 214 -12.16 -25.32 -18.23
C GLY A 214 -11.49 -26.28 -19.23
N GLU A 215 -11.26 -25.83 -20.46
CA GLU A 215 -10.71 -26.69 -21.52
C GLU A 215 -9.21 -26.94 -21.36
N ASN A 216 -8.40 -25.87 -21.30
CA ASN A 216 -6.94 -25.95 -21.42
C ASN A 216 -6.22 -24.83 -20.61
N PRO A 217 -5.47 -25.16 -19.54
CA PRO A 217 -4.77 -24.17 -18.71
C PRO A 217 -3.64 -23.41 -19.43
N ALA A 218 -3.15 -23.89 -20.57
CA ALA A 218 -2.18 -23.17 -21.40
C ALA A 218 -2.82 -22.12 -22.32
N LYS A 219 -4.16 -22.11 -22.44
CA LYS A 219 -4.95 -21.14 -23.21
C LYS A 219 -6.26 -20.81 -22.46
N PRO A 220 -6.18 -20.20 -21.26
CA PRO A 220 -7.34 -20.01 -20.41
C PRO A 220 -8.39 -19.09 -21.05
N GLN A 221 -9.66 -19.47 -20.89
CA GLN A 221 -10.82 -18.70 -21.35
C GLN A 221 -11.52 -17.96 -20.21
N ILE A 222 -12.35 -16.97 -20.55
CA ILE A 222 -13.08 -16.19 -19.54
C ILE A 222 -14.08 -17.10 -18.83
N GLY A 223 -13.97 -17.19 -17.51
CA GLY A 223 -14.71 -18.12 -16.66
C GLY A 223 -13.94 -19.37 -16.24
N ASP A 224 -12.82 -19.70 -16.92
CA ASP A 224 -11.97 -20.82 -16.49
C ASP A 224 -11.51 -20.59 -15.04
N THR A 225 -11.61 -21.63 -14.22
CA THR A 225 -11.39 -21.56 -12.77
C THR A 225 -10.23 -22.46 -12.37
N LYS A 226 -9.31 -21.92 -11.55
CA LYS A 226 -8.12 -22.59 -11.05
C LYS A 226 -8.20 -22.65 -9.53
N ILE A 227 -7.98 -23.84 -8.98
CA ILE A 227 -8.12 -24.11 -7.56
C ILE A 227 -6.79 -24.64 -7.02
N THR A 228 -6.23 -23.94 -6.06
CA THR A 228 -5.03 -24.35 -5.32
C THR A 228 -5.37 -24.53 -3.84
N TYR A 229 -4.54 -25.27 -3.13
CA TYR A 229 -4.70 -25.49 -1.69
C TYR A 229 -3.42 -25.09 -0.97
N THR A 230 -3.58 -24.37 0.13
CA THR A 230 -2.55 -24.24 1.16
C THR A 230 -3.03 -24.90 2.44
N TYR A 231 -2.12 -25.35 3.30
CA TYR A 231 -2.46 -26.09 4.52
C TYR A 231 -1.52 -25.71 5.67
N ALA A 232 -1.89 -26.16 6.87
CA ALA A 232 -1.01 -26.18 8.04
C ALA A 232 -0.83 -27.65 8.48
N PRO A 233 0.38 -28.21 8.46
CA PRO A 233 0.61 -29.62 8.82
C PRO A 233 0.39 -29.89 10.31
N ALA A 234 0.15 -31.16 10.67
CA ALA A 234 0.41 -31.61 12.03
C ALA A 234 1.92 -31.56 12.32
N GLY A 235 2.32 -31.27 13.56
CA GLY A 235 3.74 -31.11 13.88
C GLY A 235 3.98 -30.32 15.17
N ILE A 236 5.21 -29.84 15.35
CA ILE A 236 5.56 -29.05 16.55
C ILE A 236 5.09 -27.61 16.38
N TYR A 237 4.32 -27.12 17.34
CA TYR A 237 3.90 -25.72 17.44
C TYR A 237 4.25 -25.12 18.80
N THR A 238 4.18 -23.79 18.84
CA THR A 238 4.17 -22.99 20.06
C THR A 238 2.86 -22.24 20.16
N PHE A 239 2.25 -22.23 21.35
CA PHE A 239 1.13 -21.36 21.68
C PHE A 239 1.47 -20.48 22.90
N ALA A 240 1.00 -19.24 22.88
CA ALA A 240 0.99 -18.35 24.04
C ALA A 240 -0.42 -17.80 24.24
N GLY A 241 -1.00 -18.05 25.42
CA GLY A 241 -2.38 -17.67 25.78
C GLY A 241 -2.63 -17.94 27.26
N GLU A 242 -3.85 -17.81 27.73
CA GLU A 242 -4.21 -18.17 29.12
C GLU A 242 -4.53 -19.66 29.24
N GLN A 243 -4.08 -20.30 30.32
CA GLN A 243 -4.49 -21.66 30.67
C GLN A 243 -5.86 -21.64 31.38
N ALA A 244 -6.84 -22.35 30.82
CA ALA A 244 -8.17 -22.54 31.39
C ALA A 244 -8.44 -24.04 31.59
N GLY A 245 -7.84 -24.65 32.62
CA GLY A 245 -7.89 -26.10 32.81
C GLY A 245 -7.09 -26.82 31.71
N LYS A 246 -7.72 -27.80 31.05
CA LYS A 246 -7.13 -28.55 29.91
C LYS A 246 -7.37 -27.92 28.53
N THR A 247 -7.57 -26.60 28.47
CA THR A 247 -7.63 -25.83 27.21
C THR A 247 -6.85 -24.53 27.35
N LEU A 248 -6.49 -23.94 26.21
CA LEU A 248 -6.05 -22.55 26.13
C LEU A 248 -7.24 -21.62 25.89
N THR A 249 -7.05 -20.33 26.16
CA THR A 249 -7.93 -19.22 25.75
C THR A 249 -7.09 -17.96 25.53
N TYR A 250 -7.72 -16.86 25.12
CA TYR A 250 -7.08 -15.54 25.09
C TYR A 250 -6.70 -15.10 26.50
N TYR A 251 -5.49 -14.54 26.64
CA TYR A 251 -5.10 -13.79 27.84
C TYR A 251 -5.54 -12.33 27.70
N THR A 252 -6.41 -11.87 28.60
CA THR A 252 -6.89 -10.47 28.66
C THR A 252 -5.99 -9.64 29.56
N THR A 253 -5.42 -8.55 29.05
CA THR A 253 -4.58 -7.60 29.80
C THR A 253 -5.37 -6.60 30.66
N GLU A 254 -4.70 -5.92 31.58
CA GLU A 254 -5.30 -4.89 32.47
C GLU A 254 -5.92 -3.71 31.70
N ASN A 255 -5.49 -3.48 30.45
CA ASN A 255 -6.07 -2.50 29.53
C ASN A 255 -7.00 -3.09 28.46
N GLY A 256 -7.51 -4.32 28.66
CA GLY A 256 -8.54 -4.92 27.82
C GLY A 256 -8.09 -5.24 26.39
N LYS A 257 -6.88 -5.76 26.21
CA LYS A 257 -6.45 -6.40 24.96
C LYS A 257 -6.38 -7.91 25.17
N ASP A 258 -6.87 -8.66 24.19
CA ASP A 258 -6.89 -10.11 24.22
C ASP A 258 -5.77 -10.69 23.34
N PHE A 259 -5.00 -11.62 23.90
CA PHE A 259 -3.86 -12.25 23.21
C PHE A 259 -3.92 -13.77 23.22
N LEU A 260 -3.88 -14.33 22.01
CA LEU A 260 -3.62 -15.73 21.74
C LEU A 260 -2.70 -15.81 20.52
N PHE A 261 -1.48 -16.30 20.69
CA PHE A 261 -0.51 -16.44 19.62
C PHE A 261 -0.28 -17.92 19.30
N ALA A 262 -0.40 -18.29 18.03
CA ALA A 262 0.09 -19.54 17.50
C ALA A 262 1.34 -19.28 16.62
N ARG A 263 2.32 -20.19 16.66
CA ARG A 263 3.52 -20.20 15.80
C ARG A 263 3.94 -21.62 15.48
N TYR A 264 4.36 -21.87 14.24
CA TYR A 264 4.97 -23.14 13.84
C TYR A 264 6.38 -23.28 14.42
N GLY A 265 6.75 -24.50 14.82
CA GLY A 265 8.02 -24.82 15.50
C GLY A 265 8.08 -24.39 16.96
N LYS A 266 9.26 -24.54 17.57
CA LYS A 266 9.55 -24.04 18.93
C LYS A 266 10.04 -22.59 18.85
N VAL A 267 9.23 -21.65 19.34
CA VAL A 267 9.50 -20.21 19.33
C VAL A 267 9.48 -19.69 20.77
N SER A 268 10.53 -19.02 21.23
CA SER A 268 10.56 -18.50 22.60
C SER A 268 9.62 -17.29 22.77
N ALA A 269 9.04 -17.12 23.96
CA ALA A 269 8.17 -15.98 24.29
C ALA A 269 8.81 -14.63 23.87
N LYS A 270 10.08 -14.41 24.25
CA LYS A 270 10.87 -13.22 23.86
C LYS A 270 10.91 -12.98 22.34
N ARG A 271 10.87 -14.03 21.50
CA ARG A 271 10.79 -13.87 20.05
C ARG A 271 9.37 -13.50 19.61
N ILE A 272 8.33 -14.12 20.16
CA ILE A 272 6.92 -13.79 19.87
C ILE A 272 6.64 -12.32 20.22
N PHE A 273 6.89 -11.91 21.46
CA PHE A 273 6.63 -10.53 21.90
C PHE A 273 7.50 -9.50 21.16
N LYS A 274 8.74 -9.85 20.76
CA LYS A 274 9.52 -8.98 19.88
C LYS A 274 8.88 -8.83 18.48
N GLU A 275 8.46 -9.92 17.85
CA GLU A 275 7.80 -9.87 16.53
C GLU A 275 6.53 -9.00 16.57
N GLU A 276 5.70 -9.15 17.62
CA GLU A 276 4.48 -8.36 17.80
C GLU A 276 4.76 -6.87 18.14
N LEU A 277 5.78 -6.59 18.96
CA LEU A 277 6.20 -5.21 19.27
C LEU A 277 6.80 -4.50 18.05
N ASP A 278 7.62 -5.20 17.25
CA ASP A 278 8.17 -4.69 15.99
C ASP A 278 7.04 -4.44 14.96
N ALA A 279 6.08 -5.36 14.84
CA ALA A 279 4.93 -5.22 13.95
C ALA A 279 4.02 -4.05 14.36
N ASN A 280 3.73 -3.89 15.66
CA ASN A 280 3.00 -2.74 16.19
C ASN A 280 3.73 -1.43 15.86
N ALA A 281 5.06 -1.36 16.04
CA ALA A 281 5.85 -0.19 15.69
C ALA A 281 5.83 0.11 14.18
N LEU A 282 5.92 -0.91 13.32
CA LEU A 282 5.81 -0.77 11.87
C LEU A 282 4.44 -0.20 11.46
N TRP A 283 3.35 -0.75 11.99
CA TRP A 283 2.00 -0.21 11.75
C TRP A 283 1.85 1.22 12.23
N THR A 284 2.45 1.60 13.37
CA THR A 284 2.46 2.99 13.85
C THR A 284 3.15 3.93 12.86
N TRP A 285 4.28 3.53 12.25
CA TRP A 285 4.95 4.31 11.20
C TRP A 285 4.15 4.37 9.90
N ILE A 286 3.52 3.27 9.47
CA ILE A 286 2.66 3.23 8.28
C ILE A 286 1.47 4.18 8.45
N LEU A 287 0.76 4.11 9.58
CA LEU A 287 -0.39 4.97 9.87
C LEU A 287 0.01 6.44 10.05
N ARG A 288 1.21 6.74 10.57
CA ARG A 288 1.77 8.11 10.52
C ARG A 288 2.00 8.58 9.08
N GLY A 289 2.60 7.74 8.23
CA GLY A 289 2.80 8.06 6.81
C GLY A 289 1.49 8.37 6.09
N ILE A 290 0.47 7.55 6.32
CA ILE A 290 -0.89 7.75 5.79
C ILE A 290 -1.52 9.03 6.35
N GLY A 291 -1.47 9.27 7.65
CA GLY A 291 -2.03 10.48 8.28
C GLY A 291 -1.37 11.76 7.79
N LEU A 292 -0.05 11.78 7.68
CA LEU A 292 0.70 12.91 7.13
C LEU A 292 0.40 13.11 5.63
N LEU A 293 0.27 12.04 4.85
CA LEU A 293 -0.12 12.13 3.43
C LEU A 293 -1.54 12.68 3.25
N LEU A 294 -2.51 12.23 4.06
CA LEU A 294 -3.88 12.76 4.04
C LEU A 294 -3.94 14.23 4.45
N MET A 295 -3.16 14.64 5.46
CA MET A 295 -3.01 16.05 5.87
C MET A 295 -2.37 16.91 4.77
N PHE A 296 -1.34 16.39 4.09
CA PHE A 296 -0.70 17.05 2.95
C PHE A 296 -1.65 17.24 1.76
N ILE A 297 -2.39 16.19 1.40
CA ILE A 297 -3.44 16.25 0.38
C ILE A 297 -4.49 17.28 0.78
N GLY A 298 -4.95 17.27 2.04
CA GLY A 298 -5.94 18.21 2.54
C GLY A 298 -5.49 19.67 2.45
N PHE A 299 -4.27 19.99 2.89
CA PHE A 299 -3.70 21.34 2.73
C PHE A 299 -3.53 21.72 1.25
N SER A 300 -3.09 20.79 0.40
CA SER A 300 -2.94 21.02 -1.04
C SER A 300 -4.29 21.31 -1.71
N MET A 301 -5.35 20.58 -1.34
CA MET A 301 -6.71 20.82 -1.84
C MET A 301 -7.28 22.16 -1.37
N MET A 302 -7.01 22.58 -0.12
CA MET A 302 -7.38 23.91 0.37
C MET A 302 -6.63 25.04 -0.37
N MET A 303 -5.36 24.83 -0.74
CA MET A 303 -4.60 25.79 -1.55
C MET A 303 -4.94 25.74 -3.04
N GLY A 304 -5.57 24.66 -3.52
CA GLY A 304 -5.92 24.44 -4.93
C GLY A 304 -6.76 25.56 -5.54
N ILE A 305 -7.56 26.27 -4.74
CA ILE A 305 -8.30 27.46 -5.20
C ILE A 305 -7.37 28.56 -5.72
N LEU A 306 -6.22 28.79 -5.07
CA LEU A 306 -5.21 29.77 -5.48
C LEU A 306 -4.53 29.35 -6.79
N ALA A 307 -4.26 28.05 -6.96
CA ALA A 307 -3.73 27.50 -8.20
C ALA A 307 -4.73 27.65 -9.35
N THR A 308 -6.01 27.31 -9.16
CA THR A 308 -7.03 27.50 -10.21
C THR A 308 -7.23 28.96 -10.61
N LEU A 309 -7.02 29.93 -9.71
CA LEU A 309 -7.03 31.35 -10.06
C LEU A 309 -5.78 31.78 -10.86
N ALA A 310 -4.62 31.14 -10.64
CA ALA A 310 -3.39 31.39 -11.40
C ALA A 310 -3.40 30.72 -12.79
N ASN A 311 -4.12 29.61 -12.96
CA ASN A 311 -4.20 28.81 -14.20
C ASN A 311 -4.77 29.54 -15.42
N VAL A 312 -5.23 30.78 -15.30
CA VAL A 312 -5.56 31.64 -16.44
C VAL A 312 -4.32 31.86 -17.34
N ILE A 313 -3.11 31.84 -16.76
CA ILE A 313 -1.82 31.91 -17.49
C ILE A 313 -1.01 30.64 -17.18
N PRO A 314 -0.78 29.72 -18.14
CA PRO A 314 -0.19 28.40 -17.88
C PRO A 314 1.18 28.41 -17.18
N MET A 315 2.03 29.42 -17.43
CA MET A 315 3.34 29.56 -16.77
C MET A 315 3.23 29.90 -15.27
N LEU A 316 2.17 30.59 -14.84
CA LEU A 316 1.96 30.93 -13.44
C LEU A 316 1.38 29.75 -12.66
N GLY A 317 0.53 28.94 -13.29
CA GLY A 317 -0.08 27.75 -12.68
C GLY A 317 0.94 26.76 -12.12
N THR A 318 1.97 26.40 -12.89
CA THR A 318 3.01 25.45 -12.45
C THR A 318 3.88 26.00 -11.33
N LEU A 319 4.23 27.30 -11.37
CA LEU A 319 4.99 27.96 -10.31
C LEU A 319 4.21 28.06 -9.00
N VAL A 320 2.92 28.41 -9.08
CA VAL A 320 2.01 28.44 -7.91
C VAL A 320 1.74 27.02 -7.38
N GLY A 321 1.61 26.02 -8.25
CA GLY A 321 1.52 24.60 -7.85
C GLY A 321 2.75 24.14 -7.05
N GLY A 322 3.95 24.42 -7.53
CA GLY A 322 5.19 24.11 -6.81
C GLY A 322 5.30 24.84 -5.46
N ALA A 323 4.96 26.13 -5.43
CA ALA A 323 4.98 26.93 -4.19
C ALA A 323 3.94 26.46 -3.17
N THR A 324 2.71 26.18 -3.59
CA THR A 324 1.64 25.68 -2.70
C THR A 324 1.95 24.30 -2.15
N ALA A 325 2.54 23.39 -2.94
CA ALA A 325 3.03 22.11 -2.45
C ALA A 325 4.09 22.26 -1.34
N LEU A 326 5.04 23.20 -1.48
CA LEU A 326 6.03 23.47 -0.42
C LEU A 326 5.40 24.01 0.87
N VAL A 327 4.41 24.91 0.77
CA VAL A 327 3.70 25.45 1.95
C VAL A 327 2.81 24.39 2.59
N ALA A 328 2.09 23.58 1.80
CA ALA A 328 1.30 22.45 2.29
C ALA A 328 2.18 21.41 3.00
N GLY A 329 3.37 21.12 2.48
CA GLY A 329 4.38 20.27 3.13
C GLY A 329 4.85 20.85 4.46
N ALA A 330 5.18 22.14 4.50
CA ALA A 330 5.60 22.82 5.74
C ALA A 330 4.49 22.81 6.81
N LEU A 331 3.24 23.12 6.43
CA LEU A 331 2.09 23.06 7.35
C LEU A 331 1.83 21.63 7.85
N THR A 332 1.96 20.63 6.98
CA THR A 332 1.83 19.20 7.34
C THR A 332 2.90 18.78 8.35
N LEU A 333 4.16 19.17 8.13
CA LEU A 333 5.24 18.84 9.06
C LEU A 333 5.07 19.53 10.42
N VAL A 334 4.63 20.79 10.45
CA VAL A 334 4.38 21.53 11.69
C VAL A 334 3.16 20.97 12.44
N LEU A 335 2.00 20.88 11.79
CA LEU A 335 0.76 20.43 12.43
C LEU A 335 0.80 18.93 12.75
N GLY A 336 1.30 18.09 11.85
CA GLY A 336 1.44 16.66 12.07
C GLY A 336 2.38 16.33 13.22
N SER A 337 3.55 17.00 13.29
CA SER A 337 4.47 16.83 14.43
C SER A 337 3.88 17.34 15.74
N LEU A 338 3.10 18.42 15.71
CA LEU A 338 2.39 18.95 16.87
C LEU A 338 1.31 17.99 17.38
N VAL A 339 0.49 17.44 16.49
CA VAL A 339 -0.56 16.46 16.81
C VAL A 339 0.05 15.19 17.43
N ILE A 340 1.12 14.67 16.82
CA ILE A 340 1.87 13.53 17.37
C ILE A 340 2.42 13.91 18.75
N ALA A 341 3.14 15.03 18.90
CA ALA A 341 3.69 15.45 20.20
C ALA A 341 2.63 15.63 21.31
N ILE A 342 1.45 16.14 20.98
CA ILE A 342 0.33 16.28 21.93
C ILE A 342 -0.21 14.90 22.31
N ALA A 343 -0.42 13.98 21.37
CA ALA A 343 -0.88 12.62 21.66
C ALA A 343 0.13 11.82 22.51
N TRP A 344 1.43 12.07 22.34
CA TRP A 344 2.48 11.50 23.19
C TRP A 344 2.59 12.16 24.58
N PHE A 345 1.95 13.30 24.85
CA PHE A 345 2.20 14.07 26.08
C PHE A 345 1.86 13.28 27.36
N SER A 346 0.75 12.52 27.35
CA SER A 346 0.33 11.69 28.49
C SER A 346 1.10 10.37 28.63
N SER A 347 1.89 9.97 27.63
CA SER A 347 2.52 8.62 27.58
C SER A 347 4.05 8.66 27.53
N ARG A 348 4.66 9.70 26.94
CA ARG A 348 6.10 10.02 26.97
C ARG A 348 6.32 11.54 26.96
N PRO A 349 6.10 12.25 28.09
CA PRO A 349 6.23 13.71 28.16
C PRO A 349 7.60 14.23 27.72
N MET A 350 8.70 13.55 28.05
CA MET A 350 10.06 13.98 27.65
C MET A 350 10.27 13.99 26.13
N MET A 351 9.78 12.98 25.41
CA MET A 351 9.84 12.95 23.94
C MET A 351 8.96 14.05 23.33
N SER A 352 7.80 14.28 23.93
CA SER A 352 6.84 15.31 23.51
C SER A 352 7.44 16.71 23.63
N LEU A 353 8.08 17.01 24.77
CA LEU A 353 8.81 18.27 25.00
C LEU A 353 9.96 18.46 24.01
N MET A 354 10.71 17.41 23.66
CA MET A 354 11.77 17.49 22.64
C MET A 354 11.21 17.83 21.25
N ILE A 355 10.12 17.19 20.82
CA ILE A 355 9.49 17.48 19.51
C ILE A 355 8.95 18.92 19.47
N LEU A 356 8.30 19.38 20.54
CA LEU A 356 7.82 20.76 20.67
C LEU A 356 8.97 21.77 20.63
N ALA A 357 10.08 21.50 21.33
CA ALA A 357 11.26 22.37 21.31
C ALA A 357 11.89 22.47 19.92
N VAL A 358 12.03 21.36 19.20
CA VAL A 358 12.52 21.35 17.81
C VAL A 358 11.58 22.13 16.88
N GLY A 359 10.27 21.97 17.02
CA GLY A 359 9.27 22.73 16.27
C GLY A 359 9.38 24.25 16.49
N LEU A 360 9.56 24.67 17.75
CA LEU A 360 9.76 26.08 18.12
C LEU A 360 11.07 26.65 17.54
N VAL A 361 12.16 25.88 17.55
CA VAL A 361 13.44 26.29 16.93
C VAL A 361 13.29 26.47 15.42
N ILE A 362 12.63 25.54 14.72
CA ILE A 362 12.38 25.64 13.27
C ILE A 362 11.53 26.88 12.96
N ALA A 363 10.43 27.09 13.70
CA ALA A 363 9.57 28.26 13.53
C ALA A 363 10.32 29.59 13.77
N PHE A 364 11.20 29.65 14.78
CA PHE A 364 12.03 30.83 15.06
C PHE A 364 13.05 31.11 13.96
N VAL A 365 13.69 30.08 13.41
CA VAL A 365 14.66 30.22 12.31
C VAL A 365 13.97 30.75 11.05
N LEU A 366 12.83 30.15 10.66
CA LEU A 366 12.03 30.60 9.50
C LEU A 366 11.49 32.03 9.69
N GLY A 367 11.04 32.38 10.90
CA GLY A 367 10.60 33.73 11.24
C GLY A 367 11.73 34.79 11.19
N LYS A 368 13.00 34.37 11.36
CA LYS A 368 14.18 35.24 11.23
C LYS A 368 14.65 35.41 9.79
N THR A 369 14.59 34.37 8.95
CA THR A 369 14.97 34.49 7.54
C THR A 369 13.94 35.31 6.75
N GLY A 370 12.65 35.11 6.98
CA GLY A 370 11.58 35.88 6.31
C GLY A 370 11.66 37.40 6.52
N LYS A 371 12.17 37.86 7.68
CA LYS A 371 12.30 39.29 8.01
C LYS A 371 13.50 40.01 7.36
N LYS A 372 14.44 39.31 6.71
CA LYS A 372 15.64 39.94 6.13
C LYS A 372 15.46 40.55 4.74
N ASN A 373 14.38 40.21 4.01
CA ASN A 373 14.25 40.57 2.59
C ASN A 373 13.34 41.78 2.31
N THR A 374 12.75 42.43 3.33
CA THR A 374 11.72 43.46 3.15
C THR A 374 12.20 44.91 3.31
N VAL A 375 13.50 45.17 3.47
CA VAL A 375 14.04 46.54 3.68
C VAL A 375 15.26 46.80 2.79
N HIS A 376 15.03 47.07 1.49
CA HIS A 376 15.98 47.80 0.63
C HIS A 376 15.37 48.29 -0.71
N ARG A 377 14.17 48.93 -0.69
CA ARG A 377 13.66 49.64 -1.89
C ARG A 377 12.72 50.82 -1.60
N ALA A 378 13.20 51.80 -0.84
CA ALA A 378 12.47 53.06 -0.60
C ALA A 378 13.41 54.25 -0.31
N SER A 379 14.04 54.80 -1.35
CA SER A 379 14.53 56.19 -1.41
C SER A 379 14.91 56.55 -2.86
N GLY A 380 14.76 57.82 -3.25
CA GLY A 380 15.15 58.32 -4.57
C GLY A 380 14.01 58.53 -5.56
N ALA A 381 13.55 59.78 -5.68
CA ALA A 381 12.73 60.32 -6.77
C ALA A 381 13.07 61.84 -6.89
N PRO A 382 12.72 62.51 -7.99
CA PRO A 382 13.28 62.30 -9.33
C PRO A 382 13.89 63.60 -9.91
N GLU A 383 14.65 63.52 -11.00
CA GLU A 383 15.05 64.70 -11.80
C GLU A 383 14.89 64.48 -13.33
N PRO A 384 14.78 65.57 -14.13
CA PRO A 384 14.31 65.53 -15.51
C PRO A 384 15.42 65.47 -16.58
N ALA A 385 15.02 65.40 -17.85
CA ALA A 385 15.90 65.19 -19.00
C ALA A 385 16.54 66.48 -19.57
N THR A 386 17.73 66.31 -20.16
CA THR A 386 18.26 67.13 -21.27
C THR A 386 18.86 66.19 -22.34
N ALA A 387 19.14 66.69 -23.54
CA ALA A 387 19.41 65.88 -24.73
C ALA A 387 20.60 66.38 -25.58
N HIS A 388 21.21 65.49 -26.37
CA HIS A 388 21.90 65.70 -27.65
C HIS A 388 21.99 64.31 -28.34
N GLU A 389 21.66 64.10 -29.63
CA GLU A 389 22.47 64.37 -30.83
C GLU A 389 23.84 63.61 -30.85
N ARG A 390 24.30 62.95 -31.93
CA ARG A 390 23.92 62.98 -33.37
C ARG A 390 24.52 61.78 -34.20
N LYS A 391 23.75 61.20 -35.16
CA LYS A 391 24.19 60.46 -36.41
C LYS A 391 25.11 59.22 -36.29
N THR A 392 25.33 58.30 -37.25
CA THR A 392 24.82 57.92 -38.61
C THR A 392 25.10 56.39 -38.75
N GLU A 393 24.26 55.49 -39.27
CA GLU A 393 23.69 55.29 -40.62
C GLU A 393 24.67 54.78 -41.72
N SER A 394 24.48 53.53 -42.19
CA SER A 394 24.74 52.99 -43.57
C SER A 394 24.55 51.45 -43.64
N THR A 395 24.42 50.86 -44.84
CA THR A 395 24.07 49.43 -45.08
C THR A 395 24.74 48.84 -46.36
N PRO A 396 24.74 47.49 -46.62
CA PRO A 396 25.63 46.80 -47.57
C PRO A 396 25.03 46.41 -48.94
N PRO A 397 25.90 46.03 -49.90
CA PRO A 397 25.84 44.74 -50.62
C PRO A 397 27.20 43.96 -50.45
N SER A 398 27.60 42.88 -51.16
CA SER A 398 27.20 42.28 -52.45
C SER A 398 27.48 40.75 -52.55
N ARG A 399 27.52 40.21 -53.79
CA ARG A 399 27.96 38.86 -54.21
C ARG A 399 29.48 38.83 -54.51
N GLU A 400 30.16 37.77 -55.00
CA GLU A 400 29.82 36.52 -55.74
C GLU A 400 30.96 35.48 -55.48
N SER A 401 30.79 34.15 -55.61
CA SER A 401 30.94 33.46 -56.90
C SER A 401 30.58 31.95 -56.90
N GLU A 402 30.29 31.48 -58.10
CA GLU A 402 30.40 30.11 -58.66
C GLU A 402 31.73 29.36 -58.34
N LYS A 403 31.97 28.07 -58.67
CA LYS A 403 31.20 26.84 -59.02
C LYS A 403 32.25 25.76 -59.43
N ASN A 404 31.87 24.48 -59.50
CA ASN A 404 32.70 23.35 -60.01
C ASN A 404 34.04 23.06 -59.29
N LYS A 405 34.03 22.04 -58.43
CA LYS A 405 34.98 20.92 -58.57
C LYS A 405 34.30 19.61 -58.16
N GLU A 406 33.76 18.92 -59.16
CA GLU A 406 33.56 17.48 -59.09
C GLU A 406 34.90 16.77 -59.33
N GLU A 407 34.86 15.43 -59.25
CA GLU A 407 35.93 14.50 -59.66
C GLU A 407 37.13 14.39 -58.69
N GLN A 408 37.51 13.12 -58.41
CA GLN A 408 38.31 12.67 -57.26
C GLN A 408 37.57 12.84 -55.91
N GLU A 409 37.43 11.84 -55.03
CA GLU A 409 38.13 10.55 -54.92
C GLU A 409 37.19 9.40 -54.46
N ASN A 410 36.17 9.06 -55.25
CA ASN A 410 35.25 7.95 -54.94
C ASN A 410 35.82 6.57 -55.32
N LEU A 411 36.98 6.19 -54.76
CA LEU A 411 37.70 4.95 -55.07
C LEU A 411 38.43 4.36 -53.84
N ARG A 412 37.66 3.87 -52.84
CA ARG A 412 38.18 3.00 -51.76
C ARG A 412 37.10 2.22 -50.99
N GLN A 413 36.33 1.40 -51.71
CA GLN A 413 35.65 0.23 -51.14
C GLN A 413 36.08 -1.03 -51.88
N GLU A 414 36.78 -1.92 -51.18
CA GLU A 414 36.64 -3.40 -51.21
C GLU A 414 37.77 -4.03 -50.38
N GLY A 415 37.51 -5.18 -49.74
CA GLY A 415 38.58 -6.04 -49.20
C GLY A 415 38.38 -6.64 -47.79
N SER A 416 38.13 -7.95 -47.75
CA SER A 416 38.36 -8.88 -46.62
C SER A 416 37.32 -8.97 -45.48
N SER A 417 37.27 -10.14 -44.83
CA SER A 417 36.16 -10.60 -43.99
C SER A 417 36.54 -11.75 -43.04
N THR A 418 35.69 -12.01 -42.02
CA THR A 418 35.66 -13.20 -41.10
C THR A 418 36.88 -13.43 -40.17
N PRO A 419 36.78 -14.29 -39.11
CA PRO A 419 35.61 -14.83 -38.37
C PRO A 419 35.70 -14.64 -36.82
N PRO A 420 34.65 -14.98 -36.03
CA PRO A 420 34.67 -14.92 -34.56
C PRO A 420 35.03 -16.25 -33.85
N PRO A 421 35.50 -16.21 -32.58
CA PRO A 421 35.71 -17.40 -31.73
C PRO A 421 34.41 -17.91 -31.06
N ARG A 422 34.49 -19.08 -30.43
CA ARG A 422 33.34 -19.85 -29.89
C ARG A 422 33.04 -19.59 -28.40
N ARG A 423 31.86 -20.07 -27.96
CA ARG A 423 31.45 -20.19 -26.56
C ARG A 423 32.44 -21.00 -25.71
N GLY A 424 32.55 -20.62 -24.44
CA GLY A 424 32.50 -21.52 -23.29
C GLY A 424 31.13 -21.39 -22.65
#